data_AF-A0A382LLK2-F1
#
_entry.id   AF-A0A382LLK2-F1
#
_cell.length_a   1.000
_cell.length_b   1.000
_cell.length_c   1.000
_cell.angle_alpha   90.00
_cell.angle_beta   90.00
_cell.angle_gamma   90.00
#
_symmetry.space_group_name_H-M   'P 1'
#
loop_
_entity.id
_entity.type
_entity.pdbx_description
1 polymer ?
#
loop_
_entity_poly.entity_id
_entity_poly.type
_entity_poly.pdbx_seq_one_letter_code
_entity_poly.pdbx_strand_id
1 'polypeptide(L)'
;MQNANFSQIDGVIPKEVIAPSLVSEIQNFLDHAVKKKMSIIPAGNGSKLSIGNPPGQIDFLLTMKKFDKVIEYIPDDLTITVGSRMLLKDVQEILADNNQLLP
;
A
#
# COMPACT_ATOMS: atom_id res chain seq x y z
N MET A 1 9.08 -5.64 13.64
CA MET A 1 8.66 -5.85 12.23
C MET A 1 9.72 -5.21 11.34
N GLN A 2 10.29 -5.94 10.39
CA GLN A 2 11.27 -5.38 9.45
C GLN A 2 10.56 -4.37 8.55
N ASN A 3 11.08 -3.15 8.49
CA ASN A 3 10.66 -2.16 7.50
C ASN A 3 10.91 -2.77 6.12
N ALA A 4 9.90 -2.78 5.24
CA ALA A 4 10.11 -3.29 3.90
C ALA A 4 11.25 -2.53 3.22
N ASN A 5 12.23 -3.28 2.76
CA ASN A 5 13.33 -2.72 2.03
C ASN A 5 12.90 -2.46 0.58
N PHE A 6 12.51 -1.22 0.30
CA PHE A 6 12.15 -0.78 -1.05
C PHE A 6 13.39 -0.50 -1.93
N SER A 7 14.62 -0.75 -1.45
CA SER A 7 15.83 -0.50 -2.23
C SER A 7 16.02 -1.48 -3.38
N GLN A 8 15.41 -2.67 -3.31
CA GLN A 8 15.56 -3.71 -4.32
C GLN A 8 14.41 -4.72 -4.24
N ILE A 9 13.91 -5.15 -5.39
CA ILE A 9 12.89 -6.21 -5.51
C ILE A 9 13.43 -7.23 -6.50
N ASP A 10 13.67 -8.45 -6.02
CA ASP A 10 14.17 -9.59 -6.82
C ASP A 10 15.38 -9.23 -7.71
N GLY A 11 16.34 -8.50 -7.15
CA GLY A 11 17.53 -8.08 -7.87
C GLY A 11 17.41 -6.71 -8.56
N VAL A 12 16.20 -6.18 -8.75
CA VAL A 12 15.94 -4.95 -9.50
C VAL A 12 15.74 -3.75 -8.57
N ILE A 13 16.47 -2.67 -8.85
CA ILE A 13 16.41 -1.42 -8.08
C ILE A 13 15.38 -0.48 -8.71
N PRO A 14 14.37 0.00 -7.96
CA PRO A 14 13.47 1.05 -8.45
C PRO A 14 14.22 2.34 -8.76
N LYS A 15 13.92 2.99 -9.89
CA LYS A 15 14.50 4.31 -10.18
C LYS A 15 14.03 5.37 -9.18
N GLU A 16 12.78 5.28 -8.75
CA GLU A 16 12.20 6.17 -7.74
C GLU A 16 11.15 5.46 -6.87
N VAL A 17 11.05 5.88 -5.61
CA VAL A 17 10.00 5.47 -4.67
C VAL A 17 9.09 6.65 -4.41
N ILE A 18 7.81 6.52 -4.74
CA ILE A 18 6.82 7.58 -4.59
C ILE A 18 5.81 7.24 -3.49
N ALA A 19 5.39 8.27 -2.74
CA ALA A 19 4.49 8.14 -1.60
C ALA A 19 3.40 9.22 -1.61
N PRO A 20 2.35 9.05 -2.43
CA PRO A 20 1.23 9.96 -2.44
C PRO A 20 0.49 9.95 -1.10
N SER A 21 -0.18 11.06 -0.84
CA SER A 21 -1.02 11.36 0.32
C SER A 21 -2.50 11.42 -0.04
N LEU A 22 -2.82 11.58 -1.33
CA LEU A 22 -4.19 11.74 -1.82
C LEU A 22 -4.48 10.80 -2.99
N VAL A 23 -5.74 10.40 -3.12
CA VAL A 23 -6.20 9.56 -4.25
C VAL A 23 -5.96 10.26 -5.59
N SER A 24 -6.16 11.58 -5.65
CA SER A 24 -5.92 12.37 -6.87
C SER A 24 -4.45 12.38 -7.31
N GLU A 25 -3.50 12.34 -6.38
CA GLU A 25 -2.07 12.22 -6.71
C GLU A 25 -1.77 10.87 -7.36
N ILE A 26 -2.40 9.79 -6.88
CA ILE A 26 -2.29 8.45 -7.49
C ILE A 26 -2.87 8.46 -8.90
N GLN A 27 -4.07 9.02 -9.09
CA GLN A 27 -4.73 9.11 -10.39
C GLN A 27 -3.85 9.84 -11.42
N ASN A 28 -3.40 11.04 -11.08
CA ASN A 28 -2.53 11.84 -11.95
C ASN A 28 -1.21 11.12 -12.27
N PHE A 29 -0.63 10.44 -11.28
CA PHE A 29 0.60 9.66 -11.47
C PHE A 29 0.39 8.49 -12.43
N LEU A 30 -0.66 7.69 -12.23
CA LEU A 30 -0.97 6.55 -13.10
C LEU A 30 -1.27 6.99 -14.53
N ASP A 31 -2.03 8.08 -14.71
CA ASP A 31 -2.30 8.66 -16.03
C ASP A 31 -1.00 9.06 -16.76
N HIS A 32 -0.05 9.64 -16.03
CA HIS A 32 1.27 9.99 -16.57
C HIS A 32 2.08 8.74 -16.95
N ALA A 33 2.12 7.76 -16.05
CA ALA A 33 2.90 6.54 -16.24
C ALA A 33 2.41 5.71 -17.43
N VAL A 34 1.08 5.60 -17.60
CA VAL A 34 0.48 4.90 -18.75
C VAL A 34 0.88 5.56 -20.06
N LYS A 35 0.77 6.89 -20.18
CA LYS A 35 1.15 7.63 -21.40
C LYS A 35 2.62 7.42 -21.79
N LYS A 36 3.49 7.19 -20.81
CA LYS A 36 4.93 6.98 -21.00
C LYS A 36 5.36 5.51 -20.94
N LYS A 37 4.41 4.56 -20.77
CA LYS A 37 4.68 3.12 -20.61
C LYS A 37 5.69 2.82 -19.50
N MET A 38 5.59 3.53 -18.38
CA MET A 38 6.46 3.35 -17.22
C MET A 38 6.02 2.14 -16.40
N SER A 39 6.99 1.34 -15.96
CA SER A 39 6.78 0.19 -15.07
C SER A 39 6.59 0.63 -13.63
N ILE A 40 5.54 0.11 -12.98
CA ILE A 40 5.18 0.46 -11.61
C ILE A 40 5.03 -0.81 -10.77
N ILE A 41 5.64 -0.84 -9.60
CA ILE A 41 5.32 -1.83 -8.55
C ILE A 41 4.52 -1.14 -7.43
N PRO A 42 3.23 -1.49 -7.23
CA PRO A 42 2.49 -1.05 -6.06
C PRO A 42 2.95 -1.80 -4.82
N ALA A 43 3.13 -1.08 -3.71
CA ALA A 43 3.61 -1.65 -2.45
C ALA A 43 2.79 -1.15 -1.24
N GLY A 44 2.16 -2.08 -0.54
CA GLY A 44 1.61 -1.85 0.81
C GLY A 44 2.73 -1.86 1.86
N ASN A 45 2.67 -2.83 2.78
CA ASN A 45 3.75 -3.07 3.75
C ASN A 45 4.97 -3.81 3.15
N GLY A 46 4.91 -4.23 1.89
CA GLY A 46 6.04 -4.84 1.19
C GLY A 46 6.43 -6.28 1.61
N SER A 47 5.66 -6.93 2.48
CA SER A 47 5.97 -8.28 2.99
C SER A 47 5.90 -9.41 1.95
N LYS A 48 5.42 -9.12 0.74
CA LYS A 48 5.21 -10.08 -0.35
C LYS A 48 5.80 -9.61 -1.68
N LEU A 49 6.74 -8.66 -1.66
CA LEU A 49 7.30 -8.10 -2.90
C LEU A 49 8.06 -9.11 -3.77
N SER A 50 8.54 -10.22 -3.17
CA SER A 50 9.19 -11.32 -3.88
C SER A 50 8.24 -12.44 -4.31
N ILE A 51 6.92 -12.25 -4.20
CA ILE A 51 5.94 -13.24 -4.67
C ILE A 51 5.44 -12.82 -6.05
N GLY A 52 5.58 -13.73 -7.02
CA GLY A 52 5.09 -13.54 -8.39
C GLY A 52 6.23 -13.66 -9.41
N ASN A 53 6.06 -13.00 -10.55
CA ASN A 53 7.12 -12.92 -11.56
C ASN A 53 8.11 -11.81 -11.20
N PRO A 54 9.43 -12.09 -11.24
CA PRO A 54 10.44 -11.06 -11.10
C PRO A 54 10.25 -9.96 -12.16
N PRO A 55 10.35 -8.67 -11.79
CA PRO A 55 10.24 -7.57 -12.74
C PRO A 55 11.48 -7.52 -13.65
N GLY A 56 11.30 -7.12 -14.92
CA GLY A 56 12.43 -6.82 -15.80
C GLY A 56 13.03 -5.43 -15.58
N GLN A 57 12.21 -4.48 -15.12
CA GLN A 57 12.59 -3.11 -14.76
C GLN A 57 11.57 -2.54 -13.77
N ILE A 58 11.96 -1.51 -13.01
CA ILE A 58 11.08 -0.78 -12.09
C ILE A 58 11.37 0.71 -12.25
N ASP A 59 10.51 1.43 -12.96
CA ASP A 59 10.62 2.90 -13.04
C ASP A 59 10.17 3.52 -11.73
N PHE A 60 9.06 3.03 -11.16
CA PHE A 60 8.54 3.55 -9.90
C PHE A 60 8.07 2.43 -8.97
N LEU A 61 8.42 2.57 -7.69
CA LEU A 61 7.74 1.86 -6.61
C LEU A 61 6.73 2.80 -5.97
N LEU A 62 5.44 2.46 -6.09
CA LEU A 62 4.34 3.24 -5.57
C LEU A 62 3.93 2.71 -4.20
N THR A 63 4.37 3.37 -3.13
CA THR A 63 4.00 2.99 -1.76
C THR A 63 2.80 3.77 -1.24
N MET A 64 1.89 3.07 -0.57
CA MET A 64 0.71 3.68 0.08
C MET A 64 1.00 4.16 1.50
N LYS A 65 2.27 4.41 1.87
CA LYS A 65 2.69 4.62 3.27
C LYS A 65 1.91 5.69 4.06
N LYS A 66 1.28 6.65 3.38
CA LYS A 66 0.49 7.74 3.99
C LYS A 66 -1.01 7.43 4.12
N PHE A 67 -1.48 6.28 3.64
CA PHE A 67 -2.87 5.82 3.76
C PHE A 67 -3.02 4.89 4.98
N ASP A 68 -2.59 5.35 6.14
CA ASP A 68 -2.42 4.57 7.37
C ASP A 68 -3.41 4.97 8.48
N LYS A 69 -4.63 5.37 8.08
CA LYS A 69 -5.68 5.85 8.98
C LYS A 69 -6.99 5.11 8.78
N VAL A 70 -7.81 5.09 9.83
CA VAL A 70 -9.25 4.80 9.71
C VAL A 70 -9.91 6.00 9.03
N ILE A 71 -10.73 5.72 8.03
CA ILE A 71 -11.52 6.71 7.30
C ILE A 71 -12.91 6.82 7.94
N GLU A 72 -13.51 5.68 8.28
CA GLU A 72 -14.82 5.59 8.91
C GLU A 72 -14.93 4.27 9.68
N TYR A 73 -15.62 4.29 10.83
CA TYR A 73 -15.95 3.08 11.58
C TYR A 73 -17.36 3.21 12.15
N ILE A 74 -18.25 2.30 11.76
CA ILE A 74 -19.63 2.21 12.24
C ILE A 74 -19.77 0.83 12.91
N PRO A 75 -19.56 0.72 14.24
CA PRO A 75 -19.54 -0.55 14.94
C PRO A 75 -20.86 -1.33 14.84
N ASP A 76 -21.99 -0.63 14.92
CA ASP A 76 -23.33 -1.22 14.89
C ASP A 76 -23.63 -1.90 13.54
N ASP A 77 -23.03 -1.40 12.46
CA ASP A 77 -23.15 -1.94 11.10
C ASP A 77 -22.03 -2.95 10.76
N LEU A 78 -21.17 -3.29 11.72
CA LEU A 78 -19.99 -4.15 11.54
C LEU A 78 -19.10 -3.71 10.36
N THR A 79 -19.01 -2.40 10.11
CA THR A 79 -18.33 -1.85 8.92
C THR A 79 -17.21 -0.89 9.33
N ILE A 80 -16.01 -1.13 8.80
CA ILE A 80 -14.87 -0.23 8.95
C ILE A 80 -14.22 0.04 7.59
N THR A 81 -13.99 1.32 7.29
CA THR A 81 -13.26 1.78 6.11
C THR A 81 -11.89 2.26 6.56
N VAL A 82 -10.84 1.64 6.03
CA VAL A 82 -9.45 1.94 6.39
C VAL A 82 -8.60 2.26 5.16
N GLY A 83 -7.58 3.07 5.36
CA GLY A 83 -6.55 3.28 4.34
C GLY A 83 -5.77 1.98 4.06
N SER A 84 -5.32 1.83 2.81
CA SER A 84 -4.68 0.60 2.30
C SER A 84 -3.35 0.23 2.96
N ARG A 85 -2.79 1.10 3.83
CA ARG A 85 -1.55 0.85 4.58
C ARG A 85 -1.79 0.43 6.03
N MET A 86 -3.01 0.55 6.55
CA MET A 86 -3.36 0.10 7.90
C MET A 86 -2.93 -1.36 8.08
N LEU A 87 -2.16 -1.64 9.15
CA LEU A 87 -1.76 -3.01 9.43
C LEU A 87 -2.94 -3.77 10.03
N LEU A 88 -3.07 -5.03 9.66
CA LEU A 88 -4.16 -5.89 10.15
C LEU A 88 -4.26 -5.88 11.68
N LYS A 89 -3.11 -5.94 12.38
CA LYS A 89 -3.04 -5.88 13.84
C LYS A 89 -3.55 -4.55 14.42
N ASP A 90 -3.25 -3.43 13.75
CA ASP A 90 -3.64 -2.09 14.24
C ASP A 90 -5.15 -1.90 14.03
N VAL A 91 -5.70 -2.42 12.93
CA VAL A 91 -7.16 -2.47 12.73
C VAL A 91 -7.80 -3.36 13.78
N GLN A 92 -7.22 -4.53 14.06
CA GLN A 92 -7.77 -5.46 15.04
C GLN A 92 -7.76 -4.91 16.47
N GLU A 93 -6.76 -4.11 16.84
CA GLU A 93 -6.71 -3.39 18.13
C GLU A 93 -7.89 -2.42 18.27
N ILE A 94 -8.27 -1.70 17.21
CA ILE A 94 -9.42 -0.77 17.20
C ILE A 94 -10.75 -1.53 17.34
N LEU A 95 -10.89 -2.67 16.64
CA LEU A 95 -12.12 -3.47 16.67
C LEU A 95 -12.34 -4.18 18.01
N ALA A 96 -11.26 -4.44 18.76
CA ALA A 96 -11.33 -5.11 20.05
C ALA A 96 -12.16 -4.32 21.08
N ASP A 97 -12.20 -2.98 20.96
CA ASP A 97 -13.04 -2.11 21.82
C ASP A 97 -14.54 -2.47 21.73
N ASN A 98 -14.98 -3.05 20.62
CA ASN A 98 -16.36 -3.50 20.40
C ASN A 98 -16.50 -5.04 20.38
N ASN A 99 -15.49 -5.78 20.83
CA ASN A 99 -15.44 -7.26 20.76
C ASN A 99 -15.58 -7.80 19.32
N GLN A 100 -15.10 -7.06 18.33
CA GLN A 100 -15.17 -7.42 16.91
C GLN A 100 -13.84 -8.00 16.39
N LEU A 101 -13.92 -8.87 15.37
CA LEU A 101 -12.77 -9.57 14.78
C LEU A 101 -12.84 -9.47 13.24
N LEU A 102 -11.69 -9.25 12.60
CA LEU A 102 -11.58 -9.40 11.15
C LEU A 102 -11.58 -10.89 10.74
N PRO A 103 -12.27 -11.27 9.65
CA PRO A 103 -12.34 -12.66 9.18
C PRO A 103 -11.01 -13.22 8.68
#